data_AF-A0A1Q3LWS5-F1
#
_entry.id   AF-A0A1Q3LWS5-F1
#
_cell.length_a   1.000
_cell.length_b   1.000
_cell.length_c   1.000
_cell.angle_alpha   90.00
_cell.angle_beta   90.00
_cell.angle_gamma   90.00
#
_symmetry.space_group_name_H-M   'P 1'
#
loop_
_entity.id
_entity.type
_entity.pdbx_description
1 polymer ?
#
loop_
_entity_poly.entity_id
_entity_poly.type
_entity_poly.pdbx_seq_one_letter_code
_entity_poly.pdbx_strand_id
1 'polypeptide(L)'
;MILPSMTYKEMYDHLAADKQKVNIKKDYLLRKAIKNFRKASRFPAWELYEYKIPATNNQYIIYFYAENRTRTDKPEVGSFCILFNGKQKLVIKWGAGGYKHTLDSPIIGIRRIDAYTGHFLERYNERILKDESLTSDEVAVRYLTRNYIAMTMEQNENINRNHERYGDAGQYAYRVRDGICFAQSMIDGIKSEDGDRHKDKVEAILVLYTTFMNESNMTDSQRNAIFKEHCTKWAQFYEDFQREAKNGIITLRLEP
;
A
#
# COMPACT_ATOMS: atom_id res chain seq x y z
N MET A 1 -13.23 -6.23 -15.44
CA MET A 1 -12.82 -5.06 -14.64
C MET A 1 -12.88 -5.50 -13.19
N ILE A 2 -11.97 -5.07 -12.32
CA ILE A 2 -12.08 -5.36 -10.89
C ILE A 2 -13.32 -4.65 -10.33
N LEU A 3 -14.06 -5.32 -9.46
CA LEU A 3 -15.32 -4.84 -8.88
C LEU A 3 -15.29 -5.00 -7.36
N PRO A 4 -15.95 -4.12 -6.58
CA PRO A 4 -15.98 -4.22 -5.13
C PRO A 4 -16.61 -5.52 -4.59
N SER A 5 -17.39 -6.22 -5.42
CA SER A 5 -18.05 -7.49 -5.08
C SER A 5 -17.15 -8.72 -5.26
N MET A 6 -15.97 -8.57 -5.87
CA MET A 6 -15.00 -9.66 -6.02
C MET A 6 -14.31 -9.95 -4.68
N THR A 7 -13.91 -11.20 -4.50
CA THR A 7 -12.90 -11.55 -3.48
C THR A 7 -11.59 -10.81 -3.78
N TYR A 8 -10.80 -10.54 -2.76
CA TYR A 8 -9.46 -9.96 -2.88
C TYR A 8 -8.51 -10.86 -3.67
N LYS A 9 -8.72 -12.19 -3.62
CA LYS A 9 -8.00 -13.12 -4.51
C LYS A 9 -8.36 -12.88 -5.97
N GLU A 10 -9.64 -12.82 -6.32
CA GLU A 10 -10.08 -12.52 -7.69
C GLU A 10 -9.57 -11.15 -8.17
N MET A 11 -9.66 -10.12 -7.31
CA MET A 11 -9.08 -8.81 -7.61
C MET A 11 -7.58 -8.92 -7.92
N TYR A 12 -6.83 -9.62 -7.06
CA TYR A 12 -5.40 -9.84 -7.25
C TYR A 12 -5.12 -10.55 -8.57
N ASP A 13 -5.82 -11.64 -8.87
CA ASP A 13 -5.61 -12.44 -10.07
C ASP A 13 -5.90 -11.63 -11.35
N HIS A 14 -6.95 -10.79 -11.33
CA HIS A 14 -7.24 -9.85 -12.41
C HIS A 14 -6.12 -8.81 -12.62
N LEU A 15 -5.61 -8.24 -11.54
CA LEU A 15 -4.51 -7.26 -11.59
C LEU A 15 -3.18 -7.92 -12.01
N ALA A 16 -2.97 -9.17 -11.59
CA ALA A 16 -1.82 -9.97 -11.98
C ALA A 16 -1.80 -10.31 -13.47
N ALA A 17 -2.95 -10.65 -14.05
CA ALA A 17 -3.10 -10.89 -15.48
C ALA A 17 -2.79 -9.63 -16.33
N ASP A 18 -2.99 -8.44 -15.77
CA ASP A 18 -2.70 -7.16 -16.43
C ASP A 18 -1.21 -6.76 -16.37
N LYS A 19 -0.42 -7.33 -15.44
CA LYS A 19 0.94 -6.88 -15.10
C LYS A 19 1.84 -6.68 -16.32
N GLN A 20 1.86 -7.66 -17.23
CA GLN A 20 2.72 -7.60 -18.42
C GLN A 20 2.33 -6.43 -19.34
N LYS A 21 1.03 -6.22 -19.59
CA LYS A 21 0.52 -5.14 -20.44
C LYS A 21 0.83 -3.76 -19.84
N VAL A 22 0.66 -3.63 -18.52
CA VAL A 22 1.02 -2.41 -17.79
C VAL A 22 2.52 -2.12 -17.90
N ASN A 23 3.38 -3.13 -17.74
CA ASN A 23 4.83 -2.97 -17.85
C ASN A 23 5.27 -2.54 -19.25
N ILE A 24 4.74 -3.18 -20.30
CA ILE A 24 5.00 -2.76 -21.70
C ILE A 24 4.60 -1.29 -21.89
N LYS A 25 3.45 -0.87 -21.34
CA LYS A 25 3.00 0.52 -21.46
C LYS A 25 3.89 1.50 -20.69
N LYS A 26 4.40 1.12 -19.52
CA LYS A 26 5.40 1.91 -18.77
C LYS A 26 6.66 2.13 -19.60
N ASP A 27 7.22 1.07 -20.19
CA ASP A 27 8.44 1.15 -20.99
C ASP A 27 8.24 2.04 -22.23
N TYR A 28 7.08 1.92 -22.89
CA TYR A 28 6.71 2.78 -24.01
C TYR A 28 6.66 4.27 -23.63
N LEU A 29 6.09 4.59 -22.46
CA LEU A 29 5.92 5.97 -21.99
C LEU A 29 7.19 6.57 -21.36
N LEU A 30 8.13 5.75 -20.90
CA LEU A 30 9.32 6.18 -20.16
C LEU A 30 10.16 7.21 -20.93
N ARG A 31 10.42 6.98 -22.22
CA ARG A 31 11.19 7.92 -23.05
C ARG A 31 10.54 9.30 -23.15
N LYS A 32 9.20 9.34 -23.21
CA LYS A 32 8.43 10.59 -23.23
C LYS A 32 8.54 11.32 -21.90
N ALA A 33 8.38 10.62 -20.79
CA ALA A 33 8.51 11.21 -19.45
C ALA A 33 9.91 11.79 -19.21
N ILE A 34 10.97 11.05 -19.54
CA ILE A 34 12.36 11.53 -19.42
C ILE A 34 12.57 12.82 -20.24
N LYS A 35 12.06 12.87 -21.48
CA LYS A 35 12.17 14.07 -22.33
C LYS A 35 11.48 15.29 -21.69
N ASN A 36 10.34 15.09 -21.03
CA ASN A 36 9.63 16.15 -20.33
C ASN A 36 10.40 16.61 -19.08
N PHE A 37 10.91 15.67 -18.27
CA PHE A 37 11.71 15.99 -17.08
C PHE A 37 13.00 16.74 -17.39
N ARG A 38 13.68 16.44 -18.50
CA ARG A 38 14.87 17.19 -18.94
C ARG A 38 14.59 18.68 -19.21
N LYS A 39 13.34 19.01 -19.53
CA LYS A 39 12.87 20.38 -19.79
C LYS A 39 12.21 21.03 -18.58
N ALA A 40 11.96 20.28 -17.52
CA ALA A 40 11.30 20.79 -16.33
C ALA A 40 12.19 21.82 -15.63
N SER A 41 11.61 22.97 -15.28
CA SER A 41 12.29 24.04 -14.56
C SER A 41 12.19 23.90 -13.04
N ARG A 42 11.27 23.06 -12.55
CA ARG A 42 10.99 22.84 -11.13
C ARG A 42 10.96 21.35 -10.82
N PHE A 43 11.39 21.02 -9.61
CA PHE A 43 11.36 19.67 -9.05
C PHE A 43 10.79 19.73 -7.61
N PRO A 44 10.13 18.66 -7.12
CA PRO A 44 9.90 17.39 -7.80
C PRO A 44 8.98 17.54 -9.02
N ALA A 45 9.17 16.68 -10.03
CA ALA A 45 8.40 16.67 -11.26
C ALA A 45 7.75 15.30 -11.46
N TRP A 46 6.57 15.27 -12.06
CA TRP A 46 5.83 14.05 -12.32
C TRP A 46 5.07 14.11 -13.64
N GLU A 47 4.81 12.93 -14.20
CA GLU A 47 4.04 12.74 -15.43
C GLU A 47 3.08 11.59 -15.20
N LEU A 48 1.79 11.81 -15.42
CA LEU A 48 0.73 10.82 -15.26
C LEU A 48 0.08 10.51 -16.60
N TYR A 49 -0.22 9.24 -16.82
CA TYR A 49 -0.86 8.76 -18.03
C TYR A 49 -1.98 7.79 -17.67
N GLU A 50 -3.19 8.12 -18.08
CA GLU A 50 -4.31 7.19 -18.02
C GLU A 50 -4.10 6.05 -19.01
N TYR A 51 -4.32 4.83 -18.55
CA TYR A 51 -4.24 3.64 -19.38
C TYR A 51 -5.35 2.67 -19.02
N LYS A 52 -6.25 2.47 -19.97
CA LYS A 52 -7.32 1.48 -19.86
C LYS A 52 -6.94 0.23 -20.64
N ILE A 53 -6.95 -0.92 -19.98
CA ILE A 53 -6.63 -2.20 -20.64
C ILE A 53 -7.89 -2.69 -21.36
N PRO A 54 -7.87 -2.89 -22.70
CA PRO A 54 -9.08 -3.29 -23.43
C PRO A 54 -9.66 -4.64 -22.98
N ALA A 55 -8.79 -5.62 -22.67
CA ALA A 55 -9.23 -6.99 -22.34
C ALA A 55 -9.92 -7.09 -20.98
N THR A 56 -9.45 -6.36 -19.98
CA THR A 56 -10.00 -6.41 -18.62
C THR A 56 -10.87 -5.20 -18.30
N ASN A 57 -10.85 -4.16 -19.14
CA ASN A 57 -11.50 -2.87 -18.91
C ASN A 57 -11.02 -2.15 -17.63
N ASN A 58 -9.94 -2.64 -17.00
CA ASN A 58 -9.31 -2.02 -15.83
C ASN A 58 -8.65 -0.70 -16.21
N GLN A 59 -8.85 0.33 -15.39
CA GLN A 59 -8.23 1.64 -15.54
C GLN A 59 -7.01 1.75 -14.63
N TYR A 60 -5.89 2.15 -15.21
CA TYR A 60 -4.65 2.40 -14.51
C TYR A 60 -4.21 3.85 -14.69
N ILE A 61 -3.56 4.38 -13.67
CA ILE A 61 -2.67 5.53 -13.81
C ILE A 61 -1.24 4.98 -13.84
N ILE A 62 -0.53 5.25 -14.93
CA ILE A 62 0.92 5.04 -15.02
C ILE A 62 1.58 6.36 -14.69
N TYR A 63 2.51 6.34 -13.74
CA TYR A 63 3.20 7.54 -13.31
C TYR A 63 4.72 7.41 -13.42
N PHE A 64 5.33 8.56 -13.65
CA PHE A 64 6.77 8.77 -13.57
C PHE A 64 7.02 9.89 -12.59
N TYR A 65 8.05 9.75 -11.75
CA TYR A 65 8.38 10.71 -10.71
C TYR A 65 9.88 10.96 -10.65
N ALA A 66 10.27 12.22 -10.70
CA ALA A 66 11.65 12.66 -10.50
C ALA A 66 11.69 13.61 -9.31
N GLU A 67 12.27 13.16 -8.20
CA GLU A 67 12.45 13.97 -6.99
C GLU A 67 13.29 15.22 -7.27
N ASN A 68 14.30 15.10 -8.12
CA ASN A 68 15.23 16.15 -8.47
C ASN A 68 15.83 15.90 -9.87
N ARG A 69 16.61 16.87 -10.35
CA ARG A 69 17.20 16.84 -11.69
C ARG A 69 18.09 15.61 -11.95
N THR A 70 18.74 15.03 -10.94
CA THR A 70 19.62 13.86 -11.14
C THR A 70 18.82 12.58 -11.36
N ARG A 71 17.54 12.55 -10.94
CA ARG A 71 16.61 11.43 -11.18
C ARG A 71 15.93 11.50 -12.55
N THR A 72 16.17 12.54 -13.34
CA THR A 72 15.53 12.75 -14.64
C THR A 72 15.67 11.57 -15.61
N ASP A 73 16.86 10.97 -15.70
CA ASP A 73 17.13 9.88 -16.64
C ASP A 73 16.76 8.49 -16.08
N LYS A 74 16.52 8.41 -14.77
CA LYS A 74 16.10 7.21 -14.06
C LYS A 74 14.99 7.58 -13.05
N PRO A 75 13.84 8.06 -13.54
CA PRO A 75 12.74 8.42 -12.66
C PRO A 75 12.21 7.17 -11.96
N GLU A 76 11.53 7.37 -10.84
CA GLU A 76 10.69 6.33 -10.28
C GLU A 76 9.51 6.07 -11.24
N VAL A 77 9.23 4.81 -11.50
CA VAL A 77 8.19 4.37 -12.42
C VAL A 77 7.23 3.47 -11.69
N GLY A 78 5.95 3.81 -11.73
CA GLY A 78 4.95 3.03 -11.04
C GLY A 78 3.59 3.08 -11.72
N SER A 79 2.66 2.37 -11.12
CA SER A 79 1.26 2.40 -11.50
C SER A 79 0.38 2.00 -10.32
N PHE A 80 -0.86 2.44 -10.39
CA PHE A 80 -1.96 1.97 -9.55
C PHE A 80 -3.22 1.82 -10.41
N CYS A 81 -4.12 0.94 -9.99
CA CYS A 81 -5.43 0.78 -10.61
C CYS A 81 -6.44 1.69 -9.92
N ILE A 82 -7.44 2.17 -10.66
CA ILE A 82 -8.58 2.91 -10.11
C ILE A 82 -9.76 1.95 -9.98
N LEU A 83 -10.31 1.86 -8.78
CA LEU A 83 -11.55 1.17 -8.49
C LEU A 83 -12.60 2.16 -8.01
N PHE A 84 -13.81 2.09 -8.56
CA PHE A 84 -14.95 2.84 -8.05
C PHE A 84 -15.84 1.93 -7.21
N ASN A 85 -16.11 2.33 -5.97
CA ASN A 85 -17.12 1.72 -5.11
C ASN A 85 -18.27 2.71 -4.92
N GLY A 86 -19.30 2.60 -5.78
CA GLY A 86 -20.31 3.63 -5.93
C GLY A 86 -19.68 4.96 -6.38
N LYS A 87 -19.86 6.02 -5.59
CA LYS A 87 -19.25 7.34 -5.84
C LYS A 87 -17.81 7.46 -5.31
N GLN A 88 -17.34 6.49 -4.53
CA GLN A 88 -16.01 6.56 -3.93
C GLN A 88 -14.97 6.04 -4.90
N LYS A 89 -13.97 6.88 -5.18
CA LYS A 89 -12.76 6.48 -5.91
C LYS A 89 -11.76 5.88 -4.92
N LEU A 90 -11.24 4.71 -5.25
CA LEU A 90 -10.16 4.03 -4.53
C LEU A 90 -8.94 3.91 -5.44
N VAL A 91 -7.77 4.25 -4.90
CA VAL A 91 -6.48 3.95 -5.53
C VAL A 91 -6.04 2.57 -5.07
N ILE A 92 -5.81 1.66 -6.01
CA ILE A 92 -5.50 0.26 -5.73
C ILE A 92 -4.05 -0.06 -6.11
N LYS A 93 -3.29 -0.49 -5.11
CA LYS A 93 -1.99 -1.16 -5.24
C LYS A 93 -2.17 -2.63 -4.93
N TRP A 94 -1.31 -3.45 -5.50
CA TRP A 94 -1.35 -4.88 -5.32
C TRP A 94 0.06 -5.46 -5.38
N GLY A 95 0.25 -6.59 -4.72
CA GLY A 95 1.53 -7.27 -4.66
C GLY A 95 1.48 -8.49 -3.74
N ALA A 96 2.62 -9.15 -3.59
CA ALA A 96 2.80 -10.21 -2.63
C ALA A 96 3.44 -9.63 -1.36
N GLY A 97 3.01 -10.10 -0.18
CA GLY A 97 3.59 -9.73 1.10
C GLY A 97 3.92 -10.95 1.95
N GLY A 98 4.79 -10.78 2.95
CA GLY A 98 4.93 -11.73 4.03
C GLY A 98 3.72 -11.66 4.95
N TYR A 99 3.20 -12.82 5.33
CA TYR A 99 2.09 -12.94 6.25
C TYR A 99 2.37 -14.04 7.26
N LYS A 100 2.03 -13.76 8.51
CA LYS A 100 2.14 -14.69 9.62
C LYS A 100 0.74 -14.86 10.19
N HIS A 101 0.20 -16.08 10.11
CA HIS A 101 -1.19 -16.32 10.50
C HIS A 101 -1.39 -16.22 12.02
N THR A 102 -0.47 -16.83 12.77
CA THR A 102 -0.34 -16.74 14.24
C THR A 102 1.10 -16.37 14.62
N LEU A 103 1.35 -16.04 15.90
CA LEU A 103 2.69 -15.65 16.38
C LEU A 103 3.76 -16.74 16.22
N ASP A 104 3.35 -18.00 16.21
CA ASP A 104 4.18 -19.19 16.09
C ASP A 104 4.16 -19.80 14.68
N SER A 105 3.27 -19.33 13.79
CA SER A 105 3.25 -19.74 12.38
C SER A 105 4.50 -19.28 11.62
N PRO A 106 4.97 -20.03 10.61
CA PRO A 106 6.00 -19.52 9.69
C PRO A 106 5.47 -18.35 8.85
N ILE A 107 6.37 -17.53 8.30
CA ILE A 107 5.99 -16.51 7.33
C ILE A 107 5.69 -17.18 5.99
N ILE A 108 4.49 -16.95 5.47
CA ILE A 108 4.06 -17.38 4.13
C ILE A 108 3.91 -16.18 3.20
N GLY A 109 3.93 -16.44 1.90
CA GLY A 109 3.58 -15.42 0.90
C GLY A 109 2.07 -15.29 0.83
N ILE A 110 1.55 -14.06 0.88
CA ILE A 110 0.13 -13.78 0.70
C ILE A 110 -0.14 -12.79 -0.44
N ARG A 111 -1.26 -12.99 -1.13
CA ARG A 111 -1.79 -12.02 -2.10
C ARG A 111 -2.31 -10.81 -1.33
N ARG A 112 -1.83 -9.61 -1.66
CA ARG A 112 -2.17 -8.39 -0.95
C ARG A 112 -2.75 -7.34 -1.90
N ILE A 113 -3.87 -6.75 -1.48
CA ILE A 113 -4.48 -5.56 -2.07
C ILE A 113 -4.34 -4.42 -1.06
N ASP A 114 -3.78 -3.30 -1.49
CA ASP A 114 -3.70 -2.05 -0.73
C ASP A 114 -4.64 -1.04 -1.39
N ALA A 115 -5.69 -0.63 -0.69
CA ALA A 115 -6.69 0.30 -1.19
C ALA A 115 -6.62 1.62 -0.41
N TYR A 116 -6.46 2.74 -1.12
CA TYR A 116 -6.41 4.08 -0.52
C TYR A 116 -7.70 4.84 -0.83
N THR A 117 -8.37 5.30 0.22
CA THR A 117 -9.60 6.08 0.10
C THR A 117 -9.32 7.53 -0.34
N GLY A 118 -10.32 8.18 -0.93
CA GLY A 118 -10.26 9.63 -1.20
C GLY A 118 -9.96 10.44 0.07
N HIS A 119 -10.62 10.11 1.18
CA HIS A 119 -10.38 10.76 2.47
C HIS A 119 -8.93 10.60 2.95
N PHE A 120 -8.33 9.42 2.79
CA PHE A 120 -6.91 9.21 3.10
C PHE A 120 -6.01 10.17 2.33
N LEU A 121 -6.23 10.28 1.01
CA LEU A 121 -5.43 11.14 0.13
C LEU A 121 -5.63 12.63 0.45
N GLU A 122 -6.87 13.06 0.69
CA GLU A 122 -7.18 14.42 1.15
C GLU A 122 -6.39 14.77 2.42
N ARG A 123 -6.44 13.89 3.43
CA ARG A 123 -5.73 14.11 4.70
C ARG A 123 -4.22 14.13 4.53
N TYR A 124 -3.69 13.30 3.64
CA TYR A 124 -2.26 13.35 3.30
C TYR A 124 -1.89 14.69 2.64
N ASN A 125 -2.69 15.19 1.69
CA ASN A 125 -2.46 16.48 1.08
C ASN A 125 -2.49 17.60 2.12
N GLU A 126 -3.57 17.71 2.90
CA GLU A 126 -3.75 18.74 3.94
C GLU A 126 -2.58 18.81 4.94
N ARG A 127 -2.00 17.64 5.29
CA ARG A 127 -1.02 17.53 6.38
C ARG A 127 0.42 17.56 5.90
N ILE A 128 0.71 17.01 4.73
CA ILE A 128 2.07 16.82 4.22
C ILE A 128 2.39 17.73 3.04
N LEU A 129 1.59 17.67 1.97
CA LEU A 129 1.92 18.37 0.71
C LEU A 129 1.47 19.83 0.73
N LYS A 130 0.32 20.11 1.35
CA LYS A 130 -0.30 21.43 1.52
C LYS A 130 -0.46 22.18 0.19
N ASP A 131 -0.88 21.48 -0.84
CA ASP A 131 -1.00 22.01 -2.20
C ASP A 131 -2.39 21.68 -2.77
N GLU A 132 -3.27 22.68 -2.74
CA GLU A 132 -4.65 22.57 -3.23
C GLU A 132 -4.74 22.46 -4.76
N SER A 133 -3.64 22.74 -5.47
CA SER A 133 -3.62 22.63 -6.93
C SER A 133 -3.48 21.18 -7.42
N LEU A 134 -3.07 20.25 -6.53
CA LEU A 134 -2.88 18.85 -6.87
C LEU A 134 -4.20 18.11 -7.01
N THR A 135 -4.34 17.35 -8.08
CA THR A 135 -5.42 16.37 -8.24
C THR A 135 -5.23 15.18 -7.30
N SER A 136 -6.31 14.44 -7.03
CA SER A 136 -6.26 13.23 -6.19
C SER A 136 -5.25 12.18 -6.71
N ASP A 137 -5.09 12.03 -8.03
CA ASP A 137 -4.12 11.09 -8.59
C ASP A 137 -2.68 11.56 -8.39
N GLU A 138 -2.42 12.86 -8.50
CA GLU A 138 -1.10 13.43 -8.21
C GLU A 138 -0.74 13.29 -6.73
N VAL A 139 -1.69 13.54 -5.83
CA VAL A 139 -1.53 13.28 -4.39
C VAL A 139 -1.19 11.81 -4.13
N ALA A 140 -1.89 10.88 -4.80
CA ALA A 140 -1.61 9.44 -4.69
C ALA A 140 -0.20 9.09 -5.17
N VAL A 141 0.24 9.63 -6.31
CA VAL A 141 1.63 9.46 -6.79
C VAL A 141 2.62 9.96 -5.75
N ARG A 142 2.42 11.18 -5.24
CA ARG A 142 3.31 11.80 -4.24
C ARG A 142 3.36 11.01 -2.93
N TYR A 143 2.24 10.42 -2.52
CA TYR A 143 2.21 9.53 -1.36
C TYR A 143 3.05 8.27 -1.62
N LEU A 144 2.77 7.56 -2.73
CA LEU A 144 3.37 6.26 -3.04
C LEU A 144 4.88 6.33 -3.28
N THR A 145 5.38 7.42 -3.89
CA THR A 145 6.82 7.58 -4.18
C THR A 145 7.64 7.97 -2.95
N ARG A 146 7.00 8.60 -1.96
CA ARG A 146 7.65 9.01 -0.70
C ARG A 146 7.59 7.94 0.39
N ASN A 147 6.57 7.08 0.34
CA ASN A 147 6.22 6.11 1.38
C ASN A 147 6.27 4.66 0.85
N TYR A 148 7.41 4.27 0.29
CA TYR A 148 7.62 2.97 -0.34
C TYR A 148 7.83 1.80 0.65
N ILE A 149 8.11 2.10 1.92
CA ILE A 149 8.15 1.12 3.02
C ILE A 149 7.10 1.50 4.06
N ALA A 150 6.24 0.55 4.38
CA ALA A 150 5.25 0.63 5.42
C ALA A 150 5.50 -0.47 6.43
N MET A 151 5.68 -0.12 7.70
CA MET A 151 5.77 -1.08 8.78
C MET A 151 4.45 -1.18 9.52
N THR A 152 3.93 -2.40 9.64
CA THR A 152 2.74 -2.69 10.43
C THR A 152 2.99 -2.39 11.90
N MET A 153 2.00 -1.79 12.55
CA MET A 153 1.95 -1.54 13.99
C MET A 153 0.61 -2.04 14.52
N GLU A 154 0.59 -2.57 15.73
CA GLU A 154 -0.65 -2.84 16.45
C GLU A 154 -1.19 -1.53 17.03
N GLN A 155 -2.49 -1.31 16.87
CA GLN A 155 -3.18 -0.19 17.50
C GLN A 155 -3.48 -0.55 18.96
N ASN A 156 -3.44 0.47 19.80
CA ASN A 156 -3.89 0.40 21.19
C ASN A 156 -4.51 1.76 21.57
N GLU A 157 -5.10 1.85 22.76
CA GLU A 157 -5.79 3.07 23.21
C GLU A 157 -4.89 4.32 23.23
N ASN A 158 -3.58 4.15 23.46
CA ASN A 158 -2.62 5.25 23.48
C ASN A 158 -2.25 5.75 22.08
N ILE A 159 -2.45 4.93 21.04
CA ILE A 159 -2.24 5.32 19.64
C ILE A 159 -3.55 5.87 19.05
N ASN A 160 -4.64 5.11 19.20
CA ASN A 160 -5.97 5.45 18.73
C ASN A 160 -7.04 4.94 19.70
N ARG A 161 -7.62 5.86 20.45
CA ARG A 161 -8.70 5.56 21.42
C ARG A 161 -9.95 4.92 20.81
N ASN A 162 -10.12 5.02 19.49
CA ASN A 162 -11.29 4.49 18.78
C ASN A 162 -10.99 3.21 17.99
N HIS A 163 -9.80 2.60 18.12
CA HIS A 163 -9.42 1.44 17.31
C HIS A 163 -10.40 0.25 17.48
N GLU A 164 -10.89 0.02 18.70
CA GLU A 164 -11.85 -1.06 19.01
C GLU A 164 -13.20 -0.91 18.30
N ARG A 165 -13.59 0.31 17.91
CA ARG A 165 -14.88 0.55 17.21
C ARG A 165 -14.97 -0.16 15.86
N TYR A 166 -13.83 -0.55 15.31
CA TYR A 166 -13.72 -1.23 14.03
C TYR A 166 -13.46 -2.74 14.18
N GLY A 167 -13.58 -3.27 15.40
CA GLY A 167 -13.39 -4.69 15.70
C GLY A 167 -12.04 -5.22 15.23
N ASP A 168 -12.02 -6.46 14.75
CA ASP A 168 -10.80 -7.14 14.26
C ASP A 168 -10.16 -6.42 13.06
N ALA A 169 -10.94 -5.69 12.27
CA ALA A 169 -10.42 -4.98 11.11
C ALA A 169 -9.57 -3.75 11.51
N GLY A 170 -9.84 -3.13 12.65
CA GLY A 170 -9.19 -1.90 13.13
C GLY A 170 -7.91 -2.08 13.91
N GLN A 171 -7.39 -3.30 14.01
CA GLN A 171 -6.30 -3.63 14.95
C GLN A 171 -4.92 -3.15 14.48
N TYR A 172 -4.76 -2.82 13.19
CA TYR A 172 -3.45 -2.47 12.63
C TYR A 172 -3.43 -1.06 12.05
N ALA A 173 -2.30 -0.39 12.23
CA ALA A 173 -1.93 0.82 11.51
C ALA A 173 -0.57 0.59 10.83
N TYR A 174 -0.17 1.49 9.96
CA TYR A 174 1.09 1.39 9.24
C TYR A 174 1.90 2.66 9.42
N ARG A 175 3.12 2.54 9.93
CA ARG A 175 4.07 3.65 9.98
C ARG A 175 4.85 3.70 8.68
N VAL A 176 4.86 4.88 8.07
CA VAL A 176 5.61 5.21 6.87
C VAL A 176 6.52 6.39 7.15
N ARG A 177 7.34 6.77 6.18
CA ARG A 177 8.28 7.89 6.30
C ARG A 177 7.59 9.19 6.72
N ASP A 178 6.46 9.52 6.11
CA ASP A 178 5.79 10.80 6.33
C ASP A 178 4.83 10.79 7.54
N GLY A 179 4.55 9.63 8.14
CA GLY A 179 3.65 9.53 9.30
C GLY A 179 2.97 8.17 9.47
N ILE A 180 1.73 8.20 9.96
CA ILE A 180 0.93 7.03 10.31
C ILE A 180 -0.28 6.92 9.39
N CYS A 181 -0.47 5.73 8.84
CA CYS A 181 -1.59 5.36 8.01
C CYS A 181 -2.53 4.46 8.81
N PHE A 182 -3.71 4.95 9.13
CA PHE A 182 -4.75 4.15 9.74
C PHE A 182 -5.46 3.35 8.66
N ALA A 183 -5.65 2.07 8.93
CA ALA A 183 -6.20 1.15 7.97
C ALA A 183 -7.18 0.17 8.63
N GLN A 184 -8.02 -0.42 7.79
CA GLN A 184 -8.81 -1.60 8.12
C GLN A 184 -8.23 -2.77 7.35
N SER A 185 -7.92 -3.86 8.05
CA SER A 185 -7.37 -5.08 7.44
C SER A 185 -8.45 -6.16 7.39
N MET A 186 -8.66 -6.74 6.21
CA MET A 186 -9.63 -7.81 5.99
C MET A 186 -8.92 -8.99 5.36
N ILE A 187 -9.22 -10.19 5.84
CA ILE A 187 -8.62 -11.44 5.38
C ILE A 187 -9.67 -12.20 4.59
N ASP A 188 -9.32 -12.56 3.36
CA ASP A 188 -10.08 -13.51 2.57
C ASP A 188 -9.55 -14.92 2.81
N GLY A 189 -10.47 -15.85 3.07
CA GLY A 189 -10.12 -17.21 3.39
C GLY A 189 -11.28 -18.05 3.90
N ILE A 190 -10.97 -19.31 4.22
CA ILE A 190 -11.88 -20.25 4.85
C ILE A 190 -11.48 -20.35 6.32
N LYS A 191 -12.39 -19.97 7.22
CA LYS A 191 -12.20 -20.19 8.66
C LYS A 191 -12.41 -21.66 8.99
N SER A 192 -11.63 -22.18 9.90
CA SER A 192 -11.80 -23.52 10.44
C SER A 192 -13.16 -23.66 11.14
N GLU A 193 -13.77 -24.85 11.02
CA GLU A 193 -15.09 -25.14 11.61
C GLU A 193 -15.06 -25.13 13.14
N ASP A 194 -13.90 -25.46 13.73
CA ASP A 194 -13.67 -25.49 15.17
C ASP A 194 -13.13 -24.17 15.74
N GLY A 195 -12.93 -23.15 14.90
CA GLY A 195 -12.40 -21.84 15.29
C GLY A 195 -10.90 -21.84 15.61
N ASP A 196 -10.19 -22.94 15.36
CA ASP A 196 -8.74 -22.99 15.46
C ASP A 196 -8.11 -22.26 14.26
N ARG A 197 -7.57 -21.07 14.53
CA ARG A 197 -6.94 -20.23 13.53
C ARG A 197 -5.77 -20.92 12.80
N HIS A 198 -5.05 -21.85 13.43
CA HIS A 198 -3.96 -22.58 12.75
C HIS A 198 -4.45 -23.39 11.54
N LYS A 199 -5.75 -23.67 11.47
CA LYS A 199 -6.40 -24.41 10.39
C LYS A 199 -7.11 -23.51 9.38
N ASP A 200 -7.11 -22.19 9.60
CA ASP A 200 -7.68 -21.24 8.65
C ASP A 200 -6.87 -21.27 7.34
N LYS A 201 -7.58 -21.29 6.20
CA LYS A 201 -6.95 -21.14 4.89
C LYS A 201 -7.05 -19.68 4.47
N VAL A 202 -5.93 -18.97 4.42
CA VAL A 202 -5.88 -17.56 4.03
C VAL A 202 -5.42 -17.41 2.58
N GLU A 203 -6.24 -16.77 1.75
CA GLU A 203 -6.00 -16.69 0.30
C GLU A 203 -5.51 -15.31 -0.16
N ALA A 204 -6.02 -14.25 0.49
CA ALA A 204 -5.63 -12.88 0.21
C ALA A 204 -5.92 -11.96 1.41
N ILE A 205 -5.31 -10.78 1.41
CA ILE A 205 -5.54 -9.73 2.42
C ILE A 205 -5.81 -8.40 1.71
N LEU A 206 -6.83 -7.68 2.18
CA LEU A 206 -7.04 -6.28 1.88
C LEU A 206 -6.55 -5.43 3.05
N VAL A 207 -5.79 -4.39 2.72
CA VAL A 207 -5.49 -3.27 3.62
C VAL A 207 -6.15 -2.02 3.06
N LEU A 208 -7.23 -1.58 3.70
CA LEU A 208 -7.99 -0.39 3.33
C LEU A 208 -7.51 0.80 4.16
N TYR A 209 -6.73 1.69 3.56
CA TYR A 209 -6.24 2.91 4.18
C TYR A 209 -7.33 3.98 4.22
N THR A 210 -7.75 4.33 5.43
CA THR A 210 -8.92 5.18 5.68
C THR A 210 -8.52 6.62 6.03
N THR A 211 -7.44 6.83 6.78
CA THR A 211 -6.96 8.18 7.11
C THR A 211 -5.45 8.20 7.35
N PHE A 212 -4.84 9.37 7.17
CA PHE A 212 -3.41 9.60 7.30
C PHE A 212 -3.12 10.65 8.36
N MET A 213 -2.15 10.45 9.23
CA MET A 213 -1.75 11.44 10.24
C MET A 213 -0.23 11.57 10.32
N ASN A 214 0.28 12.78 10.19
CA ASN A 214 1.68 13.09 10.44
C ASN A 214 1.97 13.10 11.94
N GLU A 215 3.14 12.59 12.34
CA GLU A 215 3.51 12.47 13.76
C GLU A 215 3.62 13.81 14.48
N SER A 216 3.91 14.90 13.77
CA SER A 216 3.96 16.25 14.36
C SER A 216 2.59 16.78 14.79
N ASN A 217 1.48 16.23 14.27
CA ASN A 217 0.13 16.55 14.73
C ASN A 217 -0.38 15.62 15.82
N MET A 218 0.45 14.70 16.32
CA MET A 218 0.10 13.81 17.43
C MET A 218 0.61 14.37 18.77
N THR A 219 0.02 13.92 19.87
CA THR A 219 0.50 14.22 21.23
C THR A 219 1.81 13.49 21.53
N ASP A 220 2.58 13.95 22.53
CA ASP A 220 3.81 13.25 22.97
C ASP A 220 3.53 11.81 23.42
N SER A 221 2.43 11.60 24.13
CA SER A 221 2.01 10.26 24.56
C SER A 221 1.77 9.33 23.36
N GLN A 222 1.06 9.80 22.33
CA GLN A 222 0.83 9.04 21.09
C GLN A 222 2.15 8.74 20.37
N ARG A 223 3.04 9.74 20.23
CA ARG A 223 4.34 9.55 19.59
C ARG A 223 5.19 8.50 20.32
N ASN A 224 5.20 8.53 21.65
CA ASN A 224 5.93 7.55 22.46
C ASN A 224 5.33 6.14 22.32
N ALA A 225 4.00 6.01 22.29
CA ALA A 225 3.34 4.73 22.07
C ALA A 225 3.66 4.16 20.67
N ILE A 226 3.61 4.99 19.64
CA ILE A 226 3.99 4.63 18.26
C ILE A 226 5.45 4.19 18.18
N PHE A 227 6.36 4.94 18.80
CA PHE A 227 7.78 4.60 18.80
C PHE A 227 8.03 3.26 19.48
N LYS A 228 7.38 3.02 20.63
CA LYS A 228 7.47 1.74 21.34
C LYS A 228 6.99 0.57 20.47
N GLU A 229 5.82 0.70 19.84
CA GLU A 229 5.29 -0.33 18.94
C GLU A 229 6.19 -0.57 17.73
N HIS A 230 6.72 0.49 17.13
CA HIS A 230 7.68 0.41 16.03
C HIS A 230 8.92 -0.41 16.42
N CYS A 231 9.52 -0.13 17.60
CA CYS A 231 10.68 -0.87 18.08
C CYS A 231 10.36 -2.35 18.33
N THR A 232 9.21 -2.65 18.96
CA THR A 232 8.75 -4.03 19.20
C THR A 232 8.58 -4.79 17.88
N LYS A 233 7.87 -4.20 16.90
CA LYS A 233 7.62 -4.84 15.60
C LYS A 233 8.89 -5.00 14.78
N TRP A 234 9.82 -4.04 14.86
CA TRP A 234 11.11 -4.17 14.21
C TRP A 234 11.96 -5.31 14.81
N ALA A 235 11.98 -5.44 16.13
CA ALA A 235 12.67 -6.53 16.81
C ALA A 235 12.07 -7.90 16.43
N GLN A 236 10.73 -8.02 16.44
CA GLN A 236 10.03 -9.24 16.00
C GLN A 236 10.34 -9.58 14.55
N PHE A 237 10.30 -8.60 13.64
CA PHE A 237 10.63 -8.81 12.23
C PHE A 237 12.08 -9.27 12.07
N TYR A 238 13.01 -8.68 12.81
CA TYR A 238 14.42 -9.09 12.77
C TYR A 238 14.61 -10.53 13.25
N GLU A 239 13.98 -10.92 14.36
CA GLU A 239 14.04 -12.30 14.88
C GLU A 239 13.44 -13.30 13.90
N ASP A 240 12.24 -13.02 13.37
CA ASP A 240 11.62 -13.85 12.36
C ASP A 240 12.49 -13.95 11.10
N PHE A 241 13.13 -12.84 10.70
CA PHE A 241 14.04 -12.82 9.57
C PHE A 241 15.26 -13.71 9.79
N GLN A 242 15.91 -13.62 10.96
CA GLN A 242 17.05 -14.48 11.30
C GLN A 242 16.66 -15.96 11.36
N ARG A 243 15.45 -16.27 11.84
CA ARG A 243 14.95 -17.65 11.95
C ARG A 243 14.67 -18.27 10.59
N GLU A 244 14.12 -17.50 9.65
CA GLU A 244 13.55 -18.04 8.41
C GLU A 244 14.42 -17.79 7.17
N ALA A 245 15.33 -16.81 7.20
CA ALA A 245 16.21 -16.52 6.09
C ALA A 245 17.28 -17.62 5.90
N LYS A 246 17.46 -18.04 4.65
CA LYS A 246 18.59 -18.89 4.25
C LYS A 246 19.57 -18.05 3.45
N ASN A 247 20.83 -18.01 3.88
CA ASN A 247 21.87 -17.15 3.28
C ASN A 247 21.45 -15.66 3.20
N GLY A 248 20.74 -15.17 4.22
CA GLY A 248 20.26 -13.78 4.26
C GLY A 248 19.08 -13.49 3.31
N ILE A 249 18.40 -14.50 2.78
CA ILE A 249 17.26 -14.35 1.88
C ILE A 249 16.08 -15.18 2.38
N ILE A 250 14.90 -14.55 2.46
CA ILE A 250 13.62 -15.24 2.62
C ILE A 250 12.98 -15.38 1.24
N THR A 251 12.64 -16.61 0.86
CA THR A 251 11.86 -16.89 -0.35
C THR A 251 10.46 -17.29 0.04
N LEU A 252 9.50 -16.42 -0.23
CA LEU A 252 8.08 -16.69 0.00
C LEU A 252 7.43 -17.17 -1.29
N ARG A 253 6.62 -18.22 -1.21
CA ARG A 253 5.80 -18.71 -2.32
C ARG A 253 4.35 -18.34 -2.04
N LEU A 254 3.67 -17.81 -3.05
CA LEU A 254 2.22 -17.74 -3.04
C LEU A 254 1.71 -19.15 -3.33
N GLU A 255 0.84 -19.67 -2.48
CA GLU A 255 0.15 -20.92 -2.79
C GLU A 255 -0.65 -20.75 -4.11
N PRO A 256 -0.62 -21.76 -5.01
CA PRO A 256 -1.30 -21.71 -6.31
C PRO A 256 -2.75 -21.23 -6.25
#